data_AF-A0A852VPQ9-F1
#
_entry.id   AF-A0A852VPQ9-F1
#
_cell.length_a   1.000
_cell.length_b   1.000
_cell.length_c   1.000
_cell.angle_alpha   90.00
_cell.angle_beta   90.00
_cell.angle_gamma   90.00
#
_symmetry.space_group_name_H-M   'P 1'
#
loop_
_entity.id
_entity.type
_entity.pdbx_description
1 polymer ?
#
loop_
_entity_poly.entity_id
_entity_poly.type
_entity_poly.pdbx_seq_one_letter_code
_entity_poly.pdbx_strand_id
1 'polypeptide(L)'
;MPYVYMRFTFDKRWTVDFTNQFTQQRVRTLHFTDPEKVRDIAQRGKALTDLSSTNNFEHGIRNGVGAVILELSEFQYDKLIGKDYGRTS
;
A
#
# COMPACT_ATOMS: atom_id res chain seq x y z
N MET A 1 -4.97 1.44 -15.27
CA MET A 1 -4.55 1.77 -13.89
C MET A 1 -4.90 0.61 -12.97
N PRO A 2 -3.91 -0.16 -12.49
CA PRO A 2 -4.15 -1.29 -11.59
C PRO A 2 -4.59 -0.84 -10.18
N TYR A 3 -5.71 -1.39 -9.72
CA TYR A 3 -6.15 -1.24 -8.34
C TYR A 3 -5.54 -2.33 -7.45
N VAL A 4 -4.93 -1.90 -6.35
CA VAL A 4 -4.25 -2.78 -5.40
C VAL A 4 -4.85 -2.57 -4.02
N TYR A 5 -5.35 -3.66 -3.44
CA TYR A 5 -5.77 -3.68 -2.06
C TYR A 5 -4.54 -3.73 -1.15
N MET A 6 -4.33 -2.69 -0.36
CA MET A 6 -3.28 -2.62 0.65
C MET A 6 -3.88 -2.89 2.02
N ARG A 7 -3.47 -3.98 2.67
CA ARG A 7 -3.80 -4.27 4.06
C ARG A 7 -2.57 -4.09 4.93
N PHE A 8 -2.72 -3.42 6.06
CA PHE A 8 -1.65 -3.23 7.02
C PHE A 8 -2.04 -3.70 8.41
N THR A 9 -1.09 -4.30 9.12
CA THR A 9 -1.25 -4.78 10.50
C THR A 9 0.04 -4.54 11.28
N PHE A 10 -0.08 -4.12 12.54
CA PHE A 10 1.03 -3.94 13.45
C PHE A 10 1.07 -5.09 14.46
N ASP A 11 2.12 -5.90 14.37
CA ASP A 11 2.49 -6.89 15.39
C ASP A 11 4.01 -6.82 15.54
N LYS A 12 4.48 -6.06 16.55
CA LYS A 12 5.89 -5.66 16.77
C LYS A 12 6.52 -4.82 15.64
N ARG A 13 5.99 -4.90 14.43
CA ARG A 13 6.32 -4.13 13.23
C ARG A 13 5.09 -4.05 12.32
N TRP A 14 5.07 -3.08 11.43
CA TRP A 14 4.06 -2.99 10.38
C TRP A 14 4.33 -4.03 9.31
N THR A 15 3.31 -4.82 9.01
CA THR A 15 3.26 -5.72 7.85
C THR A 15 2.25 -5.15 6.88
N VAL A 16 2.65 -4.94 5.63
CA VAL A 16 1.82 -4.36 4.57
C VAL A 16 1.74 -5.36 3.42
N ASP A 17 0.56 -5.94 3.26
CA ASP A 17 0.22 -6.86 2.18
C ASP A 17 -0.44 -6.12 1.02
N PHE A 18 0.00 -6.42 -0.19
CA PHE A 18 -0.56 -5.91 -1.42
C PHE A 18 -1.21 -7.04 -2.20
N THR A 19 -2.49 -6.88 -2.52
CA THR A 19 -3.27 -7.84 -3.30
C THR A 19 -3.85 -7.15 -4.52
N ASN A 20 -3.66 -7.72 -5.71
CA ASN A 20 -4.30 -7.20 -6.90
C ASN A 20 -5.82 -7.40 -6.78
N GLN A 21 -6.60 -6.32 -6.94
CA GLN A 21 -8.04 -6.34 -6.70
C GLN A 21 -8.81 -7.23 -7.69
N PHE A 22 -8.30 -7.38 -8.92
CA PHE A 22 -8.98 -8.15 -9.96
C PHE A 22 -8.60 -9.63 -9.93
N THR A 23 -7.31 -9.93 -9.75
CA THR A 23 -6.83 -11.32 -9.75
C THR A 23 -6.86 -11.97 -8.37
N GLN A 24 -7.08 -11.19 -7.32
CA GLN A 24 -6.99 -11.60 -5.91
C GLN A 24 -5.63 -12.21 -5.51
N GLN A 25 -4.62 -12.05 -6.36
CA GLN A 25 -3.28 -12.55 -6.09
C GLN A 25 -2.55 -11.58 -5.16
N ARG A 26 -1.98 -12.10 -4.07
CA ARG A 26 -1.01 -11.35 -3.26
C ARG A 26 0.23 -11.11 -4.11
N VAL A 27 0.54 -9.84 -4.36
CA VAL A 27 1.66 -9.45 -5.23
C VAL A 27 2.94 -9.18 -4.44
N ARG A 28 2.84 -8.68 -3.21
CA ARG A 28 3.99 -8.39 -2.35
C ARG A 28 3.59 -8.23 -0.89
N THR A 29 4.55 -8.47 -0.01
CA THR A 29 4.49 -8.10 1.40
C THR A 29 5.71 -7.26 1.75
N LEU A 30 5.50 -6.14 2.43
CA LEU A 30 6.55 -5.27 2.95
C LEU A 30 6.46 -5.17 4.48
N HIS A 31 7.60 -4.90 5.11
CA HIS A 31 7.68 -4.71 6.55
C HIS A 31 8.31 -3.37 6.88
N PHE A 32 7.74 -2.65 7.85
CA PHE A 32 8.24 -1.36 8.31
C PHE A 32 8.24 -1.29 9.83
N THR A 33 9.23 -0.60 10.40
CA THR A 33 9.23 -0.23 11.83
C THR A 33 8.55 1.10 12.07
N ASP A 34 8.48 1.94 11.03
CA ASP A 34 7.95 3.30 11.09
C ASP A 34 6.57 3.38 10.41
N PRO A 35 5.50 3.80 11.12
CA PRO A 35 4.18 3.99 10.53
C PRO A 35 4.15 5.04 9.41
N GLU A 36 5.07 6.02 9.39
CA GLU A 36 5.12 7.03 8.33
C GLU A 36 5.36 6.41 6.95
N LYS A 37 6.04 5.26 6.88
CA LYS A 37 6.19 4.51 5.62
C LYS A 37 4.87 3.96 5.10
N VAL A 38 3.95 3.59 5.99
CA VAL A 38 2.61 3.14 5.60
C VAL A 38 1.80 4.32 5.07
N ARG A 39 1.92 5.51 5.71
CA ARG A 39 1.30 6.76 5.24
C ARG A 39 1.82 7.19 3.87
N ASP A 40 3.13 7.17 3.68
CA ASP A 40 3.78 7.50 2.41
C ASP A 40 3.24 6.64 1.25
N ILE A 41 3.04 5.35 1.49
CA ILE A 41 2.50 4.42 0.48
C ILE A 41 1.04 4.76 0.17
N ALA A 42 0.21 4.97 1.19
CA ALA A 42 -1.19 5.34 1.01
C ALA A 42 -1.33 6.65 0.22
N GLN A 43 -0.53 7.66 0.56
CA GLN A 43 -0.52 8.96 -0.13
C GLN A 43 -0.08 8.81 -1.59
N ARG A 44 1.04 8.12 -1.87
CA ARG A 44 1.56 7.92 -3.23
C ARG A 44 0.68 7.03 -4.10
N GLY A 45 -0.08 6.14 -3.49
CA GLY A 45 -1.07 5.29 -4.14
C GLY A 45 -2.46 5.92 -4.22
N LYS A 46 -2.60 7.23 -3.97
CA LYS A 46 -3.87 7.97 -4.05
C LYS A 46 -5.01 7.34 -3.24
N ALA A 47 -4.71 6.72 -2.09
CA ALA A 47 -5.75 6.16 -1.22
C ALA A 47 -6.49 7.21 -0.38
N LEU A 48 -5.91 8.40 -0.23
CA LEU A 48 -6.35 9.46 0.70
C LEU A 48 -6.93 10.65 -0.08
N THR A 49 -7.94 10.41 -0.90
CA THR A 49 -8.50 11.42 -1.82
C THR A 49 -9.49 12.36 -1.17
N ASP A 50 -10.03 12.00 0.00
CA ASP A 50 -11.05 12.75 0.70
C ASP A 50 -10.89 12.64 2.22
N LEU A 51 -11.64 13.45 2.96
CA LEU A 51 -11.55 13.51 4.42
C LEU A 51 -12.00 12.20 5.09
N SER A 52 -12.97 11.48 4.51
CA SER A 52 -13.47 10.22 5.05
C SER A 52 -12.43 9.11 4.92
N SER A 53 -11.84 8.95 3.73
CA SER A 53 -10.76 7.99 3.48
C SER A 53 -9.54 8.28 4.36
N THR A 54 -9.17 9.56 4.51
CA THR A 54 -8.09 9.99 5.41
C THR A 54 -8.38 9.63 6.87
N ASN A 55 -9.59 9.95 7.38
CA ASN A 55 -9.96 9.67 8.77
C ASN A 55 -9.99 8.16 9.07
N ASN A 56 -10.52 7.37 8.14
CA ASN A 56 -10.59 5.91 8.28
C ASN A 56 -9.17 5.30 8.28
N PHE A 57 -8.29 5.80 7.41
CA PHE A 57 -6.90 5.36 7.37
C PHE A 57 -6.17 5.70 8.67
N GLU A 58 -6.24 6.94 9.16
CA GLU A 58 -5.59 7.35 10.41
C GLU A 58 -6.19 6.65 11.64
N HIS A 59 -7.48 6.29 11.60
CA HIS A 59 -8.07 5.42 12.62
C HIS A 59 -7.42 4.02 12.58
N GLY A 60 -7.24 3.45 11.38
CA GLY A 60 -6.56 2.17 11.22
C GLY A 60 -5.09 2.19 11.68
N ILE A 61 -4.35 3.25 11.36
CA ILE A 61 -2.96 3.43 11.83
C ILE A 61 -2.92 3.50 13.37
N ARG A 62 -3.84 4.23 14.01
CA ARG A 62 -3.91 4.28 15.48
C ARG A 62 -4.23 2.93 16.11
N ASN A 63 -5.08 2.13 15.48
CA ASN A 63 -5.47 0.81 15.97
C ASN A 63 -4.49 -0.32 15.59
N GLY A 64 -3.45 -0.02 14.82
CA GLY A 64 -2.52 -1.04 14.34
C GLY A 64 -3.08 -1.95 13.25
N VAL A 65 -4.22 -1.63 12.64
CA VAL A 65 -4.80 -2.46 11.58
C VAL A 65 -5.73 -1.64 10.69
N GLY A 66 -5.63 -1.86 9.38
CA GLY A 66 -6.51 -1.24 8.42
C GLY A 66 -6.25 -1.71 7.00
N ALA A 67 -7.03 -1.19 6.07
CA ALA A 67 -6.84 -1.44 4.66
C ALA A 67 -7.38 -0.29 3.81
N VAL A 68 -6.78 -0.11 2.64
CA VAL A 68 -7.16 0.90 1.64
C VAL A 68 -6.96 0.35 0.23
N ILE A 69 -7.63 0.97 -0.74
CA ILE A 69 -7.40 0.70 -2.16
C ILE A 69 -6.40 1.73 -2.67
N LEU A 70 -5.35 1.26 -3.34
CA LEU A 70 -4.39 2.08 -4.06
C LEU A 70 -4.74 2.10 -5.54
N GLU A 71 -4.79 3.29 -6.11
CA GLU A 71 -4.86 3.51 -7.56
C GLU A 71 -3.44 3.76 -8.08
N LEU A 72 -2.78 2.69 -8.52
CA LEU A 72 -1.42 2.77 -9.02
C LEU A 72 -1.42 3.06 -10.52
N SER A 73 -0.43 3.84 -10.96
CA SER A 73 0.00 3.83 -12.35
C SER A 73 0.61 2.47 -12.71
N GLU A 74 0.65 2.14 -14.00
CA GLU A 74 1.29 0.90 -14.47
C GLU A 74 2.76 0.82 -14.04
N PHE A 75 3.48 1.95 -14.10
CA PHE A 75 4.86 2.04 -13.62
C PHE A 75 5.00 1.73 -12.13
N GLN A 76 4.12 2.28 -11.28
CA GLN A 76 4.14 1.99 -9.84
C GLN A 76 3.81 0.53 -9.55
N TYR A 77 2.86 -0.05 -10.26
CA TYR A 77 2.51 -1.46 -10.11
C TYR A 77 3.64 -2.39 -10.55
N ASP A 78 4.26 -2.10 -11.69
CA ASP A 78 5.42 -2.86 -12.17
C ASP A 78 6.58 -2.79 -11.16
N LYS A 79 6.85 -1.61 -10.57
CA LYS A 79 7.82 -1.48 -9.46
C LYS A 79 7.40 -2.26 -8.22
N LEU A 80 6.11 -2.29 -7.90
CA LEU A 80 5.57 -3.04 -6.76
C LEU A 80 5.82 -4.54 -6.94
N ILE A 81 5.54 -5.10 -8.12
CA ILE A 81 5.76 -6.52 -8.42
C ILE A 81 7.24 -6.87 -8.69
N GLY A 82 8.14 -5.89 -8.59
CA GLY A 82 9.59 -6.09 -8.77
C GLY A 82 10.00 -6.23 -10.24
N LYS A 83 9.18 -5.79 -11.19
CA LYS A 83 9.56 -5.73 -12.59
C LYS A 83 10.68 -4.70 -12.73
N ASP A 84 11.83 -5.19 -13.19
CA ASP A 84 12.98 -4.33 -13.37
C ASP A 84 12.80 -3.49 -14.63
N TYR A 85 12.87 -2.18 -14.47
CA TYR A 85 12.95 -1.24 -15.57
C TYR A 85 14.41 -0.88 -15.64
N GLY A 86 15.18 -1.70 -16.37
CA GLY A 86 16.63 -1.76 -16.36
C GLY A 86 17.29 -0.46 -15.90
N ARG A 87 17.88 -0.50 -14.71
CA ARG A 87 18.98 0.42 -14.40
C ARG A 87 20.11 0.03 -15.35
N THR A 88 20.24 0.75 -16.47
CA THR A 88 21.52 0.85 -17.15
C THR A 88 22.47 1.51 -16.16
N SER A 89 23.28 0.69 -15.49
CA SER A 89 24.51 1.09 -14.81
C SER A 89 25.52 1.63 -15.80
#